data_AF-A0A8J7W1R2-F1
#
_entry.id   AF-A0A8J7W1R2-F1
#
_cell.length_a   1.000
_cell.length_b   1.000
_cell.length_c   1.000
_cell.angle_alpha   90.00
_cell.angle_beta   90.00
_cell.angle_gamma   90.00
#
_symmetry.space_group_name_H-M   'P 1'
#
loop_
_entity.id
_entity.type
_entity.pdbx_description
1 polymer ?
#
loop_
_entity_poly.entity_id
_entity_poly.type
_entity_poly.pdbx_seq_one_letter_code
_entity_poly.pdbx_strand_id
1 'polypeptide(L)'
;MSTPFDNIMNTASKVYHQVLNVPYPQSEDEQLISSIKTAQSDWQRAEALFHEATDPDLVDHAIYDMMAARTRYSYLIKTAKEKGLHW
;
A
#
# COMPACT_ATOMS: atom_id res chain seq x y z
N MET A 1 -22.27 10.97 -22.34
CA MET A 1 -22.52 10.28 -23.61
C MET A 1 -21.25 9.55 -23.98
N SER A 2 -21.24 8.21 -23.98
CA SER A 2 -20.08 7.43 -24.42
C SER A 2 -20.03 7.42 -25.95
N THR A 3 -18.87 7.72 -26.53
CA THR A 3 -18.68 7.76 -27.97
C THR A 3 -18.39 6.35 -28.51
N PRO A 4 -18.71 6.07 -29.78
CA PRO A 4 -18.41 4.78 -30.40
C PRO A 4 -16.91 4.39 -30.36
N PHE A 5 -16.00 5.36 -30.19
CA PHE A 5 -14.56 5.13 -30.08
C PHE A 5 -14.12 4.63 -28.68
N ASP A 6 -14.87 4.94 -27.62
CA ASP A 6 -14.51 4.56 -26.25
C ASP A 6 -14.49 3.03 -26.06
N ASN A 7 -15.39 2.32 -26.76
CA ASN A 7 -15.45 0.85 -26.76
C ASN A 7 -14.23 0.21 -27.44
N ILE A 8 -13.73 0.82 -28.51
CA ILE A 8 -12.54 0.34 -29.24
C ILE A 8 -11.30 0.51 -28.35
N MET A 9 -11.19 1.64 -27.66
CA MET A 9 -10.02 1.95 -26.83
C MET A 9 -9.93 1.04 -25.59
N ASN A 10 -11.06 0.77 -24.93
CA ASN A 10 -11.12 -0.19 -23.82
C ASN A 10 -10.77 -1.62 -24.25
N THR A 11 -11.13 -2.01 -25.48
CA THR A 11 -10.80 -3.33 -26.03
C THR A 11 -9.32 -3.42 -26.40
N ALA A 12 -8.77 -2.38 -27.04
CA ALA A 12 -7.36 -2.30 -27.43
C ALA A 12 -6.42 -2.38 -26.20
N SER A 13 -6.75 -1.66 -25.12
CA SER A 13 -5.99 -1.67 -23.87
C SER A 13 -5.94 -3.08 -23.24
N LYS A 14 -7.08 -3.79 -23.20
CA LYS A 14 -7.15 -5.17 -22.69
C LYS A 14 -6.26 -6.14 -23.49
N VAL A 15 -6.30 -6.06 -24.82
CA VAL A 15 -5.47 -6.91 -25.69
C VAL A 15 -3.98 -6.60 -25.52
N TYR A 16 -3.63 -5.32 -25.34
CA TYR A 16 -2.24 -4.89 -25.11
C TYR A 16 -1.62 -5.54 -23.87
N HIS A 17 -2.32 -5.53 -22.74
CA HIS A 17 -1.84 -6.14 -21.49
C HIS A 17 -1.72 -7.66 -21.61
N GLN A 18 -2.66 -8.32 -22.30
CA GLN A 18 -2.67 -9.78 -22.45
C GLN A 18 -1.55 -10.31 -23.36
N VAL A 19 -1.23 -9.61 -24.46
CA VAL A 19 -0.22 -10.08 -25.42
C VAL A 19 1.20 -9.79 -24.94
N LEU A 20 1.41 -8.67 -24.23
CA LEU A 20 2.74 -8.25 -23.78
C LEU A 20 3.09 -8.73 -22.35
N ASN A 21 2.20 -9.49 -21.69
CA ASN A 21 2.32 -9.91 -20.29
C ASN A 21 2.64 -8.72 -19.34
N VAL A 22 2.09 -7.54 -19.64
CA VAL A 22 2.31 -6.32 -18.87
C VAL A 22 1.26 -6.27 -17.77
N PRO A 23 1.64 -6.22 -16.49
CA PRO A 23 0.67 -6.13 -15.40
C PRO A 23 -0.21 -4.89 -15.58
N TYR A 24 -1.52 -5.06 -15.38
CA TYR A 24 -2.47 -3.95 -15.41
C TYR A 24 -2.08 -2.92 -14.33
N PRO A 25 -2.14 -1.61 -14.59
CA PRO A 25 -1.81 -0.61 -13.58
C PRO A 25 -2.70 -0.81 -12.35
N GLN A 26 -2.08 -0.88 -11.17
CA GLN A 26 -2.81 -1.07 -9.92
C GLN A 26 -3.83 0.05 -9.72
N SER A 27 -5.05 -0.32 -9.35
CA SER A 27 -6.06 0.67 -8.96
C SER A 27 -5.61 1.44 -7.73
N GLU A 28 -6.15 2.65 -7.52
CA GLU A 28 -5.85 3.43 -6.31
C GLU A 28 -6.18 2.66 -5.02
N ASP A 29 -7.21 1.81 -5.08
CA ASP A 29 -7.62 0.98 -3.94
C ASP A 29 -6.63 -0.16 -3.70
N GLU A 30 -6.12 -0.80 -4.76
CA GLU A 30 -5.02 -1.78 -4.64
C GLU A 30 -3.73 -1.15 -4.10
N GLN A 31 -3.42 0.08 -4.51
CA GLN A 31 -2.28 0.85 -3.99
C GLN A 31 -2.47 1.20 -2.51
N LEU A 32 -3.70 1.52 -2.09
CA LEU A 32 -4.01 1.77 -0.69
C LEU A 32 -3.87 0.49 0.15
N ILE A 33 -4.42 -0.63 -0.31
CA ILE A 33 -4.30 -1.93 0.38
C ILE A 33 -2.84 -2.38 0.46
N SER A 34 -2.06 -2.23 -0.62
CA SER A 34 -0.63 -2.54 -0.57
C SER A 34 0.13 -1.62 0.40
N SER A 35 -0.20 -0.33 0.45
CA SER A 35 0.38 0.61 1.42
C SER A 35 0.06 0.23 2.87
N ILE A 36 -1.15 -0.26 3.15
CA ILE A 36 -1.52 -0.77 4.48
C ILE A 36 -0.64 -1.95 4.88
N LYS A 37 -0.46 -2.92 3.97
CA LYS A 37 0.40 -4.09 4.20
C LYS A 37 1.85 -3.68 4.46
N THR A 38 2.38 -2.76 3.66
CA THR A 38 3.73 -2.23 3.86
C THR A 38 3.88 -1.55 5.22
N ALA A 39 2.94 -0.68 5.59
CA ALA A 39 2.97 -0.01 6.90
C ALA A 39 2.87 -1.00 8.08
N GLN A 40 2.11 -2.08 7.93
CA GLN A 40 2.04 -3.15 8.92
C GLN A 40 3.39 -3.88 9.05
N SER A 41 4.02 -4.24 7.93
CA SER A 41 5.33 -4.88 7.93
C SER A 41 6.42 -3.96 8.49
N ASP A 42 6.38 -2.67 8.17
CA ASP A 42 7.28 -1.66 8.74
C ASP A 42 7.14 -1.60 10.27
N TRP A 43 5.89 -1.61 10.77
CA TRP A 43 5.65 -1.62 12.21
C TRP A 43 6.20 -2.90 12.85
N GLN A 44 5.91 -4.08 12.30
CA GLN A 44 6.45 -5.35 12.82
C GLN A 44 7.98 -5.37 12.83
N ARG A 45 8.62 -4.81 11.81
CA ARG A 45 10.08 -4.68 11.74
C ARG A 45 10.62 -3.75 12.83
N ALA A 46 10.00 -2.60 13.04
CA ALA A 46 10.42 -1.65 14.07
C ALA A 46 10.23 -2.22 15.48
N GLU A 47 9.15 -2.98 15.70
CA GLU A 47 8.91 -3.70 16.95
C GLU A 47 9.96 -4.80 17.20
N ALA A 48 10.33 -5.57 16.16
CA ALA A 48 11.41 -6.54 16.27
C ALA A 48 12.76 -5.86 16.61
N LEU A 49 13.08 -4.75 15.92
CA LEU A 49 14.29 -3.98 16.20
C LEU A 49 14.30 -3.46 17.64
N PHE A 50 13.18 -2.96 18.14
CA PHE A 50 13.07 -2.50 19.53
C PHE A 50 13.36 -3.60 20.55
N HIS A 51 12.92 -4.84 20.28
CA HIS A 51 13.19 -5.98 21.15
C HIS A 51 14.65 -6.46 21.08
N GLU A 52 15.32 -6.32 19.93
CA GLU A 52 16.68 -6.80 19.72
C GLU A 52 17.76 -5.75 20.03
N ALA A 53 17.42 -4.46 19.93
CA ALA A 53 18.36 -3.37 20.13
C ALA A 53 18.84 -3.30 21.59
N THR A 54 20.16 -3.28 21.75
CA THR A 54 20.83 -3.14 23.06
C THR A 54 21.58 -1.81 23.20
N ASP A 55 21.92 -1.20 22.06
CA ASP A 55 22.51 0.13 22.03
C ASP A 55 21.41 1.20 22.28
N PRO A 56 21.61 2.13 23.23
CA PRO A 56 20.59 3.13 23.58
C PRO A 56 20.11 3.97 22.40
N ASP A 57 21.01 4.38 21.49
CA ASP A 57 20.65 5.21 20.34
C ASP A 57 19.81 4.40 19.34
N LEU A 58 20.10 3.09 19.21
CA LEU A 58 19.30 2.18 18.39
C LEU A 58 17.93 1.89 19.00
N VAL A 59 17.82 1.81 20.33
CA VAL A 59 16.54 1.68 21.04
C VAL A 59 15.67 2.92 20.78
N ASP A 60 16.24 4.12 20.93
CA ASP A 60 15.53 5.36 20.65
C ASP A 60 15.07 5.43 19.19
N HIS A 61 15.95 5.09 18.25
CA HIS A 61 15.60 4.99 16.84
C HIS A 61 14.41 4.02 16.62
N ALA A 62 14.45 2.83 17.21
CA ALA A 62 13.39 1.83 17.05
C ALA A 62 12.04 2.32 17.63
N ILE A 63 12.06 3.06 18.74
CA ILE A 63 10.87 3.69 19.32
C ILE A 63 10.27 4.69 18.32
N TYR A 64 11.09 5.59 17.76
CA TYR A 64 10.61 6.57 16.79
C TYR A 64 10.06 5.92 15.52
N ASP A 65 10.75 4.90 14.99
CA ASP A 65 10.31 4.19 13.78
C ASP A 65 8.99 3.45 14.03
N MET A 66 8.85 2.80 15.18
CA MET A 66 7.61 2.14 15.58
C MET A 66 6.44 3.13 15.70
N MET A 67 6.65 4.30 16.31
CA MET A 67 5.61 5.34 16.41
C MET A 67 5.20 5.86 15.03
N ALA A 68 6.17 6.11 14.14
CA ALA A 68 5.92 6.58 12.78
C ALA A 68 5.13 5.53 11.96
N ALA A 69 5.58 4.27 11.98
CA ALA A 69 4.92 3.18 11.27
C ALA A 69 3.49 2.94 11.77
N ARG A 70 3.27 2.92 13.09
CA ARG A 70 1.93 2.80 13.69
C ARG A 70 1.02 3.95 13.30
N THR A 71 1.53 5.18 13.30
CA THR A 71 0.76 6.37 12.91
C THR A 71 0.34 6.28 11.45
N ARG A 72 1.27 5.92 10.56
CA ARG A 72 0.99 5.72 9.13
C ARG A 72 -0.04 4.61 8.91
N TYR A 73 0.13 3.46 9.56
CA TYR A 73 -0.82 2.35 9.48
C TYR A 73 -2.23 2.80 9.89
N SER A 74 -2.37 3.43 11.06
CA SER A 74 -3.66 3.92 11.57
C SER A 74 -4.35 4.89 10.59
N TYR A 75 -3.58 5.80 9.99
CA TYR A 75 -4.10 6.71 8.96
C TYR A 75 -4.63 5.95 7.74
N LEU A 76 -3.86 5.03 7.17
CA LEU A 76 -4.25 4.30 5.96
C LEU A 76 -5.48 3.41 6.20
N ILE A 77 -5.56 2.79 7.38
CA ILE A 77 -6.71 2.05 7.88
C ILE A 77 -7.94 2.96 7.96
N LYS A 78 -7.83 4.18 8.49
CA LYS A 78 -8.94 5.12 8.49
C LYS A 78 -9.38 5.46 7.05
N THR A 79 -8.44 5.72 6.16
CA THR A 79 -8.73 6.05 4.75
C THR A 79 -9.42 4.90 4.02
N ALA A 80 -8.99 3.66 4.20
CA ALA A 80 -9.63 2.52 3.55
C ALA A 80 -11.07 2.29 4.06
N LYS A 81 -11.33 2.53 5.35
CA LYS A 81 -12.70 2.50 5.91
C LYS A 81 -13.59 3.56 5.29
N GLU A 82 -13.09 4.78 5.13
CA GLU A 82 -13.82 5.89 4.49
C GLU A 82 -14.17 5.59 3.03
N LYS A 83 -13.32 4.81 2.34
CA LYS A 83 -13.58 4.31 0.98
C LYS A 83 -14.50 3.07 0.91
N GLY A 84 -14.92 2.52 2.05
CA GLY A 84 -15.73 1.29 2.09
C GLY A 84 -14.95 0.02 1.70
N LEU A 85 -13.62 0.08 1.75
CA LEU A 85 -12.77 -1.08 1.49
C LEU A 85 -12.67 -1.93 2.76
N HIS A 86 -12.97 -3.22 2.63
CA HIS A 86 -12.67 -4.21 3.66
C HIS A 86 -11.25 -4.73 3.42
N TRP A 87 -10.36 -4.56 4.41
CA TRP A 87 -9.01 -5.13 4.42
C TRP A 87 -8.91 -6.30 5.40
#